data_AF-A0A2I0N3D1-F1
#
_entry.id   AF-A0A2I0N3D1-F1
#
_cell.length_a   1.000
_cell.length_b   1.000
_cell.length_c   1.000
_cell.angle_alpha   90.00
_cell.angle_beta   90.00
_cell.angle_gamma   90.00
#
_symmetry.space_group_name_H-M   'P 1'
#
loop_
_entity.id
_entity.type
_entity.pdbx_description
1 polymer ?
#
loop_
_entity_poly.entity_id
_entity_poly.type
_entity_poly.pdbx_seq_one_letter_code
_entity_poly.pdbx_strand_id
1 'polypeptide(L)'
;MSTRKSRIIILGVILTAIISLFFIANNHQIEYNEFVKQTYGGEFVKQSIDLQKYIREKFVNPVSEQIFSSGNIQVNIISKDLAYEKEEVYKKISKLEHYVNSVDDKGLNKEQVLDHNILKEDIMKNLKDLRKNIEECETILIDDTKDIDERFLKYQEKLIYPLESINANIKAIDN
;
A
#
# COMPACT_ATOMS: atom_id res chain seq x y z
N MET A 1 44.20 -40.74 17.32
CA MET A 1 43.83 -39.32 17.59
C MET A 1 42.39 -39.29 18.11
N SER A 2 42.17 -38.64 19.25
CA SER A 2 40.89 -38.69 20.00
C SER A 2 39.73 -38.03 19.23
N THR A 3 38.62 -38.76 19.10
CA THR A 3 37.34 -38.33 18.49
C THR A 3 36.78 -37.03 19.08
N ARG A 4 37.20 -36.63 20.30
CA ARG A 4 36.85 -35.33 20.89
C ARG A 4 37.43 -34.14 20.12
N LYS A 5 38.66 -34.22 19.62
CA LYS A 5 39.29 -33.11 18.88
C LYS A 5 38.62 -32.87 17.53
N SER A 6 38.23 -33.93 16.81
CA SER A 6 37.47 -33.80 15.56
C SER A 6 36.06 -33.24 15.75
N ARG A 7 35.35 -33.62 16.82
CA ARG A 7 34.01 -33.08 17.11
C ARG A 7 34.01 -31.57 17.38
N ILE A 8 35.03 -31.07 18.08
CA ILE A 8 35.17 -29.64 18.38
C ILE A 8 35.42 -28.83 17.10
N ILE A 9 36.24 -29.36 16.18
CA ILE A 9 36.50 -28.70 14.89
C ILE A 9 35.23 -28.64 14.03
N ILE A 10 34.46 -29.73 13.97
CA ILE A 10 33.20 -29.78 13.21
C ILE A 10 32.17 -28.79 13.80
N LEU A 11 32.03 -28.74 15.12
CA LEU A 11 31.16 -27.76 15.80
C LEU A 11 31.59 -26.31 15.52
N GLY A 12 32.90 -26.04 15.52
CA GLY A 12 33.44 -24.72 15.18
C GLY A 12 33.10 -24.30 13.75
N VAL A 13 33.26 -25.21 12.78
CA VAL A 13 32.95 -24.96 11.35
C VAL A 13 31.46 -24.70 11.15
N ILE A 14 30.59 -25.49 11.78
CA ILE A 14 29.12 -25.30 11.71
C ILE A 14 28.74 -23.93 12.30
N LEU A 15 29.30 -23.57 13.46
CA LEU A 15 29.00 -22.30 14.11
C LEU A 15 29.42 -21.10 13.23
N THR A 16 30.62 -21.15 12.63
CA THR A 16 31.04 -20.13 11.66
C THR A 16 30.17 -20.09 10.41
N ALA A 17 29.70 -21.24 9.91
CA ALA A 17 28.81 -21.28 8.75
C ALA A 17 27.44 -20.63 9.05
N ILE A 18 26.88 -20.88 10.25
CA ILE A 18 25.64 -20.25 10.71
C ILE A 18 25.81 -18.73 10.84
N ILE A 19 26.90 -18.28 11.47
CA ILE A 19 27.18 -16.85 11.63
C ILE A 19 27.34 -16.18 10.25
N SER A 20 28.12 -16.77 9.35
CA SER A 20 28.30 -16.25 7.99
C SER A 20 26.99 -16.20 7.20
N LEU A 21 26.14 -17.23 7.28
CA LEU A 21 24.81 -17.22 6.66
C LEU A 21 23.92 -16.11 7.25
N PHE A 22 24.00 -15.87 8.55
CA PHE A 22 23.27 -14.79 9.21
C PHE A 22 23.74 -13.40 8.77
N PHE A 23 25.05 -13.20 8.59
CA PHE A 23 25.60 -11.95 8.05
C PHE A 23 25.20 -11.72 6.59
N ILE A 24 25.19 -12.76 5.76
CA ILE A 24 24.77 -12.67 4.35
C ILE A 24 23.28 -12.34 4.27
N ALA A 25 22.43 -13.05 5.01
CA ALA A 25 20.99 -12.79 5.04
C ALA A 25 20.65 -11.37 5.54
N ASN A 26 21.35 -10.87 6.56
CA ASN A 26 21.16 -9.51 7.04
C ASN A 26 21.62 -8.46 6.01
N ASN A 27 22.77 -8.67 5.35
CA ASN A 27 23.20 -7.75 4.28
C ASN A 27 22.21 -7.74 3.10
N HIS A 28 21.65 -8.89 2.74
CA HIS A 28 20.63 -8.99 1.69
C HIS A 28 19.39 -8.15 2.03
N GLN A 29 18.92 -8.21 3.28
CA GLN A 29 17.77 -7.44 3.73
C GLN A 29 18.05 -5.94 3.76
N ILE A 30 19.25 -5.54 4.21
CA ILE A 30 19.65 -4.12 4.26
C ILE A 30 19.68 -3.52 2.84
N GLU A 31 20.31 -4.21 1.89
CA GLU A 31 20.39 -3.75 0.49
C GLU A 31 19.00 -3.65 -0.16
N TYR A 32 18.13 -4.60 0.10
CA TYR A 32 16.75 -4.58 -0.39
C TYR A 32 15.94 -3.43 0.21
N ASN A 33 16.03 -3.23 1.52
CA ASN A 33 15.31 -2.16 2.20
C ASN A 33 15.78 -0.78 1.69
N GLU A 34 17.09 -0.61 1.48
CA GLU A 34 17.65 0.61 0.90
C GLU A 34 17.12 0.84 -0.52
N PHE A 35 17.07 -0.20 -1.36
CA PHE A 35 16.48 -0.12 -2.70
C PHE A 35 15.00 0.34 -2.64
N VAL A 36 14.18 -0.28 -1.79
CA VAL A 36 12.75 0.08 -1.64
C VAL A 36 12.60 1.52 -1.14
N LYS A 37 13.42 1.94 -0.18
CA LYS A 37 13.40 3.31 0.34
C LYS A 37 13.76 4.34 -0.73
N GLN A 38 14.82 4.10 -1.49
CA GLN A 38 15.26 5.00 -2.56
C GLN A 38 14.21 5.08 -3.68
N THR A 39 13.61 3.94 -4.02
CA THR A 39 12.64 3.82 -5.11
C THR A 39 11.26 4.39 -4.75
N TYR A 40 10.72 4.02 -3.58
CA TYR A 40 9.33 4.28 -3.22
C TYR A 40 9.18 5.29 -2.06
N GLY A 41 10.16 5.38 -1.16
CA GLY A 41 10.06 6.17 0.08
C GLY A 41 9.96 7.69 -0.12
N GLY A 42 10.33 8.20 -1.30
CA GLY A 42 10.26 9.62 -1.66
C GLY A 42 8.96 10.00 -2.39
N GLU A 43 9.10 10.25 -3.68
CA GLU A 43 8.04 10.83 -4.51
C GLU A 43 6.79 9.92 -4.62
N PHE A 44 6.97 8.60 -4.63
CA PHE A 44 5.84 7.66 -4.70
C PHE A 44 4.95 7.74 -3.45
N VAL A 45 5.52 7.62 -2.25
CA VAL A 45 4.76 7.76 -0.98
C VAL A 45 4.11 9.14 -0.90
N LYS A 46 4.80 10.21 -1.33
CA LYS A 46 4.21 11.55 -1.38
C LYS A 46 2.97 11.61 -2.29
N GLN A 47 3.06 11.08 -3.51
CA GLN A 47 1.92 11.05 -4.45
C GLN A 47 0.76 10.20 -3.91
N SER A 48 1.06 9.08 -3.24
CA SER A 48 0.06 8.24 -2.56
C SER A 48 -0.66 8.99 -1.45
N ILE A 49 0.07 9.70 -0.58
CA ILE A 49 -0.50 10.54 0.49
C ILE A 49 -1.34 11.68 -0.09
N ASP A 50 -0.87 12.34 -1.15
CA ASP A 50 -1.59 13.44 -1.78
C ASP A 50 -2.88 12.95 -2.44
N LEU A 51 -2.89 11.75 -3.03
CA LEU A 51 -4.11 11.10 -3.51
C LEU A 51 -5.06 10.76 -2.36
N GLN A 52 -4.54 10.25 -1.23
CA GLN A 52 -5.36 9.96 -0.06
C GLN A 52 -6.06 11.22 0.48
N LYS A 53 -5.34 12.33 0.59
CA LYS A 53 -5.91 13.64 0.98
C LYS A 53 -6.99 14.09 0.01
N TYR A 54 -6.71 13.98 -1.30
CA TYR A 54 -7.66 14.32 -2.34
C TYR A 54 -8.97 13.53 -2.22
N ILE A 55 -8.88 12.22 -2.03
CA ILE A 55 -10.05 11.36 -1.86
C ILE A 55 -10.82 11.74 -0.59
N ARG A 56 -10.12 12.03 0.52
CA ARG A 56 -10.77 12.50 1.75
C ARG A 56 -11.55 13.80 1.51
N GLU A 57 -10.91 14.79 0.89
CA GLU A 57 -11.51 16.10 0.64
C GLU A 57 -12.68 16.06 -0.35
N LYS A 58 -12.60 15.21 -1.38
CA LYS A 58 -13.57 15.21 -2.50
C LYS A 58 -14.68 14.19 -2.37
N PHE A 59 -14.46 13.09 -1.67
CA PHE A 59 -15.42 11.99 -1.56
C PHE A 59 -15.92 11.84 -0.12
N VAL A 60 -15.02 11.83 0.86
CA VAL A 60 -15.37 11.51 2.25
C VAL A 60 -15.98 12.71 2.99
N ASN A 61 -15.32 13.86 3.00
CA ASN A 61 -15.75 15.04 3.75
C ASN A 61 -17.13 15.55 3.30
N PRO A 62 -17.45 15.65 2.00
CA PRO A 62 -18.77 16.13 1.57
C PRO A 62 -19.90 15.21 2.03
N VAL A 63 -19.68 13.89 2.01
CA VAL A 63 -20.65 12.90 2.51
C VAL A 63 -20.83 13.04 4.02
N SER A 64 -19.72 13.21 4.75
CA SER A 64 -19.73 13.47 6.19
C SER A 64 -20.56 14.70 6.54
N GLU A 65 -20.26 15.84 5.92
CA GLU A 65 -20.94 17.11 6.19
C GLU A 65 -22.44 16.98 5.95
N GLN A 66 -22.88 16.28 4.90
CA GLN A 66 -24.30 16.10 4.60
C GLN A 66 -25.01 15.18 5.60
N ILE A 67 -24.36 14.10 6.04
CA ILE A 67 -24.88 13.21 7.08
C ILE A 67 -25.09 13.99 8.39
N PHE A 68 -24.10 14.77 8.80
CA PHE A 68 -24.10 15.42 10.12
C PHE A 68 -24.83 16.78 10.15
N SER A 69 -25.05 17.43 9.01
CA SER A 69 -25.73 18.73 8.94
C SER A 69 -27.24 18.66 8.76
N SER A 70 -27.79 17.62 8.12
CA SER A 70 -29.17 17.67 7.62
C SER A 70 -30.18 16.83 8.39
N GLY A 71 -29.78 15.83 9.19
CA GLY A 71 -30.71 14.96 9.93
C GLY A 71 -31.75 14.22 9.06
N ASN A 72 -31.72 14.41 7.74
CA ASN A 72 -32.60 13.87 6.72
C ASN A 72 -31.84 13.93 5.40
N ILE A 73 -31.34 12.78 4.97
CA ILE A 73 -30.41 12.69 3.85
C ILE A 73 -31.20 12.60 2.54
N GLN A 74 -31.14 13.66 1.73
CA GLN A 74 -31.39 13.52 0.29
C GLN A 74 -30.04 13.42 -0.42
N VAL A 75 -29.68 12.18 -0.78
CA VAL A 75 -28.37 11.80 -1.33
C VAL A 75 -28.18 12.18 -2.81
N ASN A 76 -29.21 12.74 -3.46
CA ASN A 76 -29.26 12.90 -4.92
C ASN A 76 -28.34 13.98 -5.51
N ILE A 77 -27.70 14.83 -4.70
CA ILE A 77 -26.93 15.99 -5.19
C ILE A 77 -25.46 15.65 -5.51
N ILE A 78 -24.92 14.53 -5.02
CA ILE A 78 -23.48 14.25 -5.07
C ILE A 78 -23.00 13.70 -6.44
N SER A 79 -23.88 13.12 -7.26
CA SER A 79 -23.47 12.27 -8.41
C SER A 79 -22.76 12.98 -9.57
N LYS A 80 -23.08 14.25 -9.88
CA LYS A 80 -22.47 14.94 -11.03
C LYS A 80 -21.08 15.48 -10.76
N ASP A 81 -20.83 16.03 -9.58
CA ASP A 81 -19.52 16.55 -9.21
C ASP A 81 -18.53 15.40 -8.97
N LEU A 82 -19.01 14.25 -8.46
CA LEU A 82 -18.19 13.05 -8.27
C LEU A 82 -17.64 12.47 -9.58
N ALA A 83 -18.35 12.59 -10.70
CA ALA A 83 -17.89 12.06 -11.99
C ALA A 83 -16.61 12.76 -12.49
N TYR A 84 -16.50 14.08 -12.29
CA TYR A 84 -15.29 14.84 -12.64
C TYR A 84 -14.13 14.49 -11.69
N GLU A 85 -14.43 14.39 -10.40
CA GLU A 85 -13.45 14.04 -9.36
C GLU A 85 -12.91 12.60 -9.54
N LYS A 86 -13.75 11.68 -10.04
CA LYS A 86 -13.40 10.29 -10.38
C LYS A 86 -12.34 10.22 -11.47
N GLU A 87 -12.49 11.00 -12.53
CA GLU A 87 -11.51 11.04 -13.62
C GLU A 87 -10.14 11.55 -13.12
N GLU A 88 -10.12 12.55 -12.23
CA GLU A 88 -8.88 13.05 -11.64
C GLU A 88 -8.24 12.02 -10.69
N VAL A 89 -9.04 11.30 -9.90
CA VAL A 89 -8.57 10.16 -9.10
C VAL A 89 -7.96 9.08 -10.00
N TYR A 90 -8.62 8.73 -11.11
CA TYR A 90 -8.10 7.73 -12.05
C TYR A 90 -6.80 8.16 -12.70
N LYS A 91 -6.63 9.43 -13.05
CA LYS A 91 -5.34 9.95 -13.55
C LYS A 91 -4.25 9.84 -12.50
N LYS A 92 -4.53 10.16 -11.25
CA LYS A 92 -3.57 10.03 -10.14
C LYS A 92 -3.22 8.57 -9.87
N ILE A 93 -4.19 7.65 -9.92
CA ILE A 93 -3.94 6.20 -9.82
C ILE A 93 -3.08 5.73 -10.99
N SER A 94 -3.39 6.13 -12.23
CA SER A 94 -2.59 5.76 -13.42
C SER A 94 -1.15 6.22 -13.30
N LYS A 95 -0.88 7.39 -12.69
CA LYS A 95 0.48 7.87 -12.43
C LYS A 95 1.23 6.97 -11.45
N LEU A 96 0.58 6.55 -10.35
CA LEU A 96 1.16 5.62 -9.39
C LEU A 96 1.42 4.24 -10.01
N GLU A 97 0.46 3.71 -10.79
CA GLU A 97 0.62 2.45 -11.53
C GLU A 97 1.77 2.54 -12.53
N HIS A 98 1.87 3.65 -13.28
CA HIS A 98 2.97 3.87 -14.21
C HIS A 98 4.32 3.93 -13.49
N TYR A 99 4.38 4.63 -12.35
CA TYR A 99 5.59 4.69 -11.52
C TYR A 99 6.05 3.26 -11.15
N VAL A 100 5.16 2.45 -10.57
CA VAL A 100 5.48 1.08 -10.13
C VAL A 100 5.98 0.21 -11.29
N ASN A 101 5.33 0.30 -12.45
CA ASN A 101 5.74 -0.46 -13.64
C ASN A 101 7.03 0.04 -14.30
N SER A 102 7.40 1.30 -14.06
CA SER A 102 8.64 1.90 -14.59
C SER A 102 9.89 1.58 -13.77
N VAL A 103 9.73 1.07 -12.55
CA VAL A 103 10.84 0.71 -11.67
C VAL A 103 11.56 -0.51 -12.25
N ASP A 104 12.84 -0.33 -12.57
CA ASP A 104 13.74 -1.42 -12.93
C ASP A 104 14.27 -2.15 -11.68
N ASP A 105 14.59 -3.43 -11.86
CA ASP A 105 15.13 -4.26 -10.77
C ASP A 105 16.66 -4.27 -10.78
N LYS A 106 17.28 -3.21 -11.33
CA LYS A 106 18.73 -3.17 -11.52
C LYS A 106 19.42 -3.07 -10.17
N GLY A 107 20.39 -3.97 -9.96
CA GLY A 107 21.12 -4.04 -8.70
C GLY A 107 20.50 -5.01 -7.68
N LEU A 108 19.34 -5.59 -7.98
CA LEU A 108 18.75 -6.64 -7.18
C LEU A 108 19.29 -8.02 -7.57
N ASN A 109 19.50 -8.88 -6.58
CA ASN A 109 19.74 -10.29 -6.78
C ASN A 109 18.41 -11.05 -7.01
N LYS A 110 18.48 -12.35 -7.35
CA LYS A 110 17.28 -13.14 -7.70
C LYS A 110 16.20 -13.21 -6.62
N GLU A 111 16.60 -13.27 -5.34
CA GLU A 111 15.67 -13.35 -4.21
C GLU A 111 15.01 -11.99 -3.99
N GLN A 112 15.79 -10.91 -4.02
CA GLN A 112 15.30 -9.54 -3.91
C GLN A 112 14.36 -9.16 -5.08
N VAL A 113 14.60 -9.67 -6.29
CA VAL A 113 13.68 -9.51 -7.42
C VAL A 113 12.33 -10.18 -7.14
N LEU A 114 12.32 -11.35 -6.49
CA LEU A 114 11.07 -12.01 -6.12
C LEU A 114 10.31 -11.19 -5.07
N ASP A 115 10.98 -10.74 -4.03
CA ASP A 115 10.38 -9.90 -2.98
C ASP A 115 9.84 -8.58 -3.55
N HIS A 116 10.59 -7.98 -4.48
CA HIS A 116 10.17 -6.76 -5.16
C HIS A 116 8.94 -7.00 -6.05
N ASN A 117 8.87 -8.14 -6.75
CA ASN A 117 7.70 -8.48 -7.54
C ASN A 117 6.45 -8.68 -6.66
N ILE A 118 6.60 -9.29 -5.49
CA ILE A 118 5.50 -9.41 -4.51
C ILE A 118 5.03 -8.02 -4.08
N LEU A 119 5.95 -7.12 -3.75
CA LEU A 119 5.61 -5.73 -3.39
C LEU A 119 4.90 -5.00 -4.54
N LYS A 120 5.40 -5.14 -5.78
CA LYS A 120 4.77 -4.56 -6.98
C LYS A 120 3.35 -5.09 -7.16
N GLU A 121 3.14 -6.40 -7.03
CA GLU A 121 1.82 -7.02 -7.14
C GLU A 121 0.86 -6.50 -6.07
N ASP A 122 1.30 -6.39 -4.82
CA ASP A 122 0.49 -5.87 -3.73
C ASP A 122 0.12 -4.40 -3.92
N ILE A 123 1.06 -3.56 -4.36
CA ILE A 123 0.78 -2.15 -4.67
C ILE A 123 -0.25 -2.07 -5.80
N MET A 124 -0.02 -2.79 -6.90
CA MET A 124 -0.91 -2.79 -8.06
C MET A 124 -2.30 -3.33 -7.73
N LYS A 125 -2.41 -4.33 -6.86
CA LYS A 125 -3.69 -4.85 -6.37
C LYS A 125 -4.43 -3.78 -5.57
N ASN A 126 -3.79 -3.13 -4.61
CA ASN A 126 -4.41 -2.06 -3.83
C ASN A 126 -4.87 -0.88 -4.71
N LEU A 127 -4.10 -0.49 -5.72
CA LEU A 127 -4.50 0.56 -6.67
C LEU A 127 -5.71 0.15 -7.54
N LYS A 128 -5.78 -1.12 -7.96
CA LYS A 128 -6.96 -1.68 -8.67
C LYS A 128 -8.19 -1.74 -7.78
N ASP A 129 -8.02 -2.19 -6.54
CA ASP A 129 -9.08 -2.23 -5.54
C ASP A 129 -9.62 -0.81 -5.27
N LEU A 130 -8.74 0.19 -5.21
CA LEU A 130 -9.14 1.58 -5.09
C LEU A 130 -9.98 2.05 -6.29
N ARG A 131 -9.57 1.75 -7.54
CA ARG A 131 -10.36 2.09 -8.73
C ARG A 131 -11.76 1.49 -8.65
N LYS A 132 -11.84 0.21 -8.31
CA LYS A 132 -13.10 -0.52 -8.15
C LYS A 132 -13.97 0.10 -7.06
N ASN A 133 -13.39 0.44 -5.91
CA ASN A 133 -14.12 1.03 -4.79
C ASN A 133 -14.67 2.43 -5.15
N ILE A 134 -13.91 3.25 -5.89
CA ILE A 134 -14.40 4.55 -6.39
C ILE A 134 -15.62 4.38 -7.31
N GLU A 135 -15.64 3.33 -8.14
CA GLU A 135 -16.78 3.00 -8.99
C GLU A 135 -18.00 2.49 -8.18
N GLU A 136 -17.78 1.59 -7.21
CA GLU A 136 -18.84 1.08 -6.33
C GLU A 136 -19.48 2.19 -5.46
N CYS A 137 -18.71 3.21 -5.11
CA CYS A 137 -19.14 4.33 -4.26
C CYS A 137 -20.25 5.21 -4.88
N GLU A 138 -20.40 5.23 -6.20
CA GLU A 138 -21.55 5.89 -6.86
C GLU A 138 -22.88 5.17 -6.57
N THR A 139 -22.83 3.88 -6.20
CA THR A 139 -24.03 3.02 -6.07
C THR A 139 -24.56 2.94 -4.63
N ILE A 140 -23.68 3.00 -3.62
CA ILE A 140 -24.03 2.82 -2.20
C ILE A 140 -24.91 3.97 -1.65
N LEU A 141 -24.83 5.14 -2.28
CA LEU A 141 -25.53 6.36 -1.88
C LEU A 141 -27.05 6.35 -2.15
N ILE A 142 -27.65 5.25 -2.63
CA ILE A 142 -29.06 5.24 -3.08
C ILE A 142 -30.03 4.57 -2.09
N ASP A 143 -29.55 3.93 -1.02
CA ASP A 143 -30.38 2.98 -0.26
C ASP A 143 -30.70 3.43 1.20
N ASP A 144 -32.00 3.54 1.47
CA ASP A 144 -32.67 4.16 2.62
C ASP A 144 -32.60 3.27 3.89
N THR A 145 -31.49 3.35 4.65
CA THR A 145 -31.28 2.54 5.87
C THR A 145 -30.87 3.36 7.09
N LYS A 146 -31.27 2.90 8.28
CA LYS A 146 -31.13 3.58 9.58
C LYS A 146 -29.70 3.59 10.16
N ASP A 147 -28.73 2.89 9.57
CA ASP A 147 -27.36 2.74 10.07
C ASP A 147 -26.34 3.49 9.20
N ILE A 148 -26.56 4.80 9.07
CA ILE A 148 -25.74 5.70 8.24
C ILE A 148 -24.28 5.72 8.71
N ASP A 149 -24.04 5.66 10.03
CA ASP A 149 -22.70 5.70 10.62
C ASP A 149 -21.85 4.49 10.21
N GLU A 150 -22.40 3.27 10.25
CA GLU A 150 -21.65 2.05 9.89
C GLU A 150 -21.34 2.01 8.39
N ARG A 151 -22.27 2.44 7.54
CA ARG A 151 -22.03 2.53 6.08
C ARG A 151 -21.01 3.61 5.74
N PHE A 152 -21.04 4.75 6.43
CA PHE A 152 -20.06 5.81 6.25
C PHE A 152 -18.66 5.37 6.68
N LEU A 153 -18.53 4.67 7.80
CA LEU A 153 -17.26 4.08 8.23
C LEU A 153 -16.72 3.07 7.20
N LYS A 154 -17.57 2.17 6.71
CA LYS A 154 -17.19 1.22 5.64
C LYS A 154 -16.81 1.93 4.32
N TYR A 155 -17.48 3.03 4.01
CA TYR A 155 -17.18 3.86 2.84
C TYR A 155 -15.80 4.51 2.95
N GLN A 156 -15.50 5.13 4.10
CA GLN A 156 -14.18 5.68 4.38
C GLN A 156 -13.09 4.62 4.30
N GLU A 157 -13.32 3.47 4.96
CA GLU A 157 -12.37 2.36 4.97
C GLU A 157 -12.06 1.90 3.55
N LYS A 158 -13.08 1.62 2.72
CA LYS A 158 -12.89 1.18 1.34
C LYS A 158 -12.08 2.14 0.47
N LEU A 159 -12.27 3.45 0.64
CA LEU A 159 -11.62 4.46 -0.20
C LEU A 159 -10.20 4.83 0.26
N ILE A 160 -9.93 4.68 1.55
CA ILE A 160 -8.69 5.18 2.15
C ILE A 160 -7.71 4.04 2.44
N TYR A 161 -8.21 2.88 2.87
CA TYR A 161 -7.41 1.74 3.28
C TYR A 161 -6.40 1.26 2.22
N PRO A 162 -6.72 1.20 0.92
CA PRO A 162 -5.75 0.74 -0.08
C PRO A 162 -4.47 1.59 -0.12
N LEU A 163 -4.59 2.91 0.05
CA LEU A 163 -3.44 3.82 0.08
C LEU A 163 -2.70 3.77 1.42
N GLU A 164 -3.43 3.63 2.53
CA GLU A 164 -2.82 3.43 3.85
C GLU A 164 -2.01 2.13 3.91
N SER A 165 -2.54 1.05 3.32
CA SER A 165 -1.89 -0.25 3.18
C SER A 165 -0.58 -0.15 2.37
N ILE A 166 -0.61 0.51 1.20
CA ILE A 166 0.60 0.78 0.40
C ILE A 166 1.65 1.54 1.23
N ASN A 167 1.24 2.62 1.89
CA ASN A 167 2.15 3.47 2.66
C ASN A 167 2.70 2.74 3.89
N ALA A 168 1.90 1.89 4.54
CA ALA A 168 2.32 1.08 5.68
C ALA A 168 3.33 0.01 5.27
N ASN A 169 3.12 -0.68 4.15
CA ASN A 169 4.04 -1.69 3.65
C ASN A 169 5.41 -1.08 3.32
N ILE A 170 5.44 0.08 2.66
CA ILE A 170 6.70 0.77 2.35
C ILE A 170 7.41 1.24 3.64
N LYS A 171 6.67 1.77 4.63
CA LYS A 171 7.24 2.16 5.93
C LYS A 171 7.75 0.98 6.76
N ALA A 172 7.09 -0.17 6.69
CA ALA A 172 7.51 -1.37 7.38
C ALA A 172 8.85 -1.91 6.85
N ILE A 173 9.15 -1.66 5.56
CA ILE A 173 10.42 -2.01 4.93
C ILE A 173 11.52 -0.97 5.26
N ASP A 174 11.16 0.27 5.61
CA ASP A 174 12.09 1.34 5.99
C ASP A 174 12.62 1.26 7.44
N ASN A 175 11.94 0.53 8.34
CA ASN A 175 12.30 0.38 9.76
C ASN A 175 13.09 -0.90 10.04
#